data_AF-A0A2G5PQG3-F1
#
_entry.id   AF-A0A2G5PQG3-F1
#
_cell.length_a   1.000
_cell.length_b   1.000
_cell.length_c   1.000
_cell.angle_alpha   90.00
_cell.angle_beta   90.00
_cell.angle_gamma   90.00
#
_symmetry.space_group_name_H-M   'P 1'
#
loop_
_entity.id
_entity.type
_entity.pdbx_description
1 polymer ?
#
loop_
_entity_poly.entity_id
_entity_poly.type
_entity_poly.pdbx_seq_one_letter_code
_entity_poly.pdbx_strand_id
1 'polypeptide(L)'
;MPGRHTKTTTQRGLGHRHKQQVAHLKRQHIDGTPCWWCGEPMYLSQGLAGDHSVPRATGGKLADRLLHGPCNSERGDGSRDHLRPALTGKRANRELVDIGPRALQWPW
;
A
#
# COMPACT_ATOMS: atom_id res chain seq x y z
N MET A 1 34.02 -13.10 -17.04
CA MET A 1 32.86 -13.19 -16.12
C MET A 1 31.60 -12.96 -16.94
N PRO A 2 30.68 -13.93 -17.07
CA PRO A 2 29.41 -13.66 -17.74
C PRO A 2 28.66 -12.57 -16.97
N GLY A 3 28.24 -11.51 -17.66
CA GLY A 3 27.58 -10.36 -17.06
C GLY A 3 26.28 -10.75 -16.37
N ARG A 4 26.08 -10.27 -15.14
CA ARG A 4 24.86 -10.56 -14.36
C ARG A 4 23.65 -9.92 -15.06
N HIS A 5 22.87 -10.73 -15.78
CA HIS A 5 21.64 -10.26 -16.41
C HIS A 5 20.66 -9.75 -15.34
N THR A 6 20.25 -8.49 -15.47
CA THR A 6 19.22 -7.89 -14.62
C THR A 6 17.85 -8.50 -14.98
N LYS A 7 17.08 -8.90 -13.96
CA LYS A 7 15.75 -9.49 -14.17
C LYS A 7 14.84 -8.49 -14.89
N THR A 8 14.15 -8.93 -15.94
CA THR A 8 13.16 -8.11 -16.66
C THR A 8 11.97 -7.74 -15.76
N THR A 9 11.20 -6.70 -16.11
CA THR A 9 10.00 -6.29 -15.36
C THR A 9 9.00 -7.42 -15.16
N THR A 10 8.83 -8.28 -16.18
CA THR A 10 7.99 -9.47 -16.10
C THR A 10 8.58 -10.53 -15.17
N GLN A 11 9.89 -10.78 -15.23
CA GLN A 11 10.58 -11.69 -14.32
C GLN A 11 10.56 -11.20 -12.85
N ARG A 12 10.43 -9.89 -12.63
CA ARG A 12 10.25 -9.26 -11.31
C ARG A 12 8.80 -9.33 -10.79
N GLY A 13 7.87 -9.88 -11.57
CA GLY A 13 6.44 -9.96 -11.24
C GLY A 13 5.66 -8.66 -11.47
N LEU A 14 6.21 -7.70 -12.22
CA LEU A 14 5.62 -6.37 -12.46
C LEU A 14 5.15 -6.19 -13.92
N GLY A 15 5.01 -7.29 -14.64
CA GLY A 15 4.62 -7.30 -16.06
C GLY A 15 3.16 -6.89 -16.31
N HIS A 16 2.72 -7.01 -17.56
CA HIS A 16 1.38 -6.59 -18.01
C HIS A 16 0.25 -7.21 -17.17
N ARG A 17 0.32 -8.51 -16.89
CA ARG A 17 -0.70 -9.22 -16.09
C ARG A 17 -0.84 -8.63 -14.68
N HIS A 18 0.27 -8.25 -14.05
CA HIS A 18 0.26 -7.59 -12.75
C HIS A 18 -0.45 -6.23 -12.83
N LYS A 19 -0.13 -5.41 -13.84
CA LYS A 19 -0.79 -4.11 -14.04
C LYS A 19 -2.29 -4.25 -14.26
N GLN A 20 -2.72 -5.22 -15.07
CA GLN A 20 -4.14 -5.51 -15.29
C GLN A 20 -4.85 -5.93 -14.00
N GLN A 21 -4.19 -6.76 -13.18
CA GLN A 21 -4.73 -7.18 -11.89
C GLN A 21 -4.92 -5.99 -10.94
N VAL A 22 -3.92 -5.12 -10.81
CA VAL A 22 -4.05 -3.90 -9.98
C VAL A 22 -5.16 -2.99 -10.51
N ALA A 23 -5.27 -2.83 -11.84
CA ALA A 23 -6.36 -2.06 -12.43
C ALA A 23 -7.73 -2.69 -12.16
N HIS A 24 -7.84 -4.02 -12.15
CA HIS A 24 -9.06 -4.73 -11.78
C HIS A 24 -9.44 -4.49 -10.32
N LEU A 25 -8.49 -4.64 -9.40
CA LEU A 25 -8.70 -4.35 -7.98
C LEU A 25 -9.16 -2.90 -7.76
N LYS A 26 -8.56 -1.94 -8.46
CA LYS A 26 -8.96 -0.53 -8.39
C LYS A 26 -10.38 -0.29 -8.88
N ARG A 27 -10.82 -0.98 -9.94
CA ARG A 27 -12.20 -0.88 -10.43
C ARG A 27 -13.22 -1.46 -9.45
N GLN A 28 -12.83 -2.44 -8.65
CA GLN A 28 -13.69 -3.08 -7.65
C GLN A 28 -13.65 -2.39 -6.28
N HIS A 29 -12.72 -1.45 -6.09
CA HIS A 29 -12.51 -0.77 -4.82
C HIS A 29 -13.71 0.12 -4.47
N ILE A 30 -14.14 0.04 -3.22
CA ILE A 30 -15.14 0.95 -2.64
C ILE A 30 -14.39 1.94 -1.76
N ASP A 31 -14.49 3.23 -2.08
CA ASP A 31 -13.86 4.28 -1.29
C ASP A 31 -14.34 4.23 0.17
N GLY A 32 -13.39 4.39 1.10
CA GLY A 32 -13.63 4.18 2.52
C GLY A 32 -13.30 2.78 3.03
N THR A 33 -13.10 1.78 2.15
CA THR A 33 -12.67 0.43 2.55
C THR A 33 -11.37 0.53 3.37
N PRO A 34 -11.30 -0.10 4.57
CA PRO A 34 -10.15 0.04 5.44
C PRO A 34 -8.90 -0.62 4.84
N CYS A 35 -7.79 0.11 4.88
CA CYS A 35 -6.46 -0.41 4.53
C CYS A 35 -6.08 -1.54 5.48
N TRP A 36 -5.74 -2.72 4.97
CA TRP A 36 -5.42 -3.88 5.81
C TRP A 36 -4.20 -3.67 6.73
N TRP A 37 -3.23 -2.87 6.29
CA TRP A 37 -2.02 -2.58 7.06
C TRP A 37 -2.30 -1.64 8.23
N CYS A 38 -2.89 -0.49 7.94
CA CYS A 38 -3.01 0.58 8.92
C CYS A 38 -4.42 0.68 9.53
N GLY A 39 -5.48 0.31 8.80
CA GLY A 39 -6.89 0.37 9.23
C GLY A 39 -7.66 1.66 8.85
N GLU A 40 -7.14 2.51 7.98
CA GLU A 40 -7.71 3.84 7.65
C GLU A 40 -8.44 3.69 6.33
N PRO A 41 -9.46 4.52 6.08
CA PRO A 41 -10.16 4.50 4.82
C PRO A 41 -9.19 4.73 3.65
N MET A 42 -9.30 3.87 2.64
CA MET A 42 -8.61 4.02 1.37
C MET A 42 -9.50 4.71 0.35
N TYR A 43 -8.95 5.68 -0.36
CA TYR A 43 -9.60 6.37 -1.47
C TYR A 43 -8.77 6.20 -2.75
N LEU A 44 -9.42 5.93 -3.88
CA LEU A 44 -8.73 5.76 -5.17
C LEU A 44 -7.87 6.98 -5.56
N SER A 45 -8.32 8.18 -5.18
CA SER A 45 -7.61 9.45 -5.40
C SER A 45 -6.23 9.49 -4.74
N GLN A 46 -5.99 8.67 -3.72
CA GLN A 46 -4.70 8.58 -3.01
C GLN A 46 -3.65 7.76 -3.76
N GLY A 47 -3.99 7.17 -4.93
CA GLY A 47 -3.05 6.38 -5.71
C GLY A 47 -2.71 5.04 -5.05
N LEU A 48 -3.72 4.22 -4.76
CA LEU A 48 -3.54 2.92 -4.08
C LEU A 48 -2.57 1.98 -4.82
N ALA A 49 -1.81 1.21 -4.04
CA ALA A 49 -0.82 0.24 -4.49
C ALA A 49 -1.37 -1.19 -4.42
N GLY A 50 -0.94 -2.05 -5.35
CA GLY A 50 -1.26 -3.48 -5.33
C GLY A 50 -0.31 -4.25 -4.43
N ASP A 51 -0.83 -4.79 -3.33
CA ASP A 51 -0.09 -5.60 -2.37
C ASP A 51 -0.32 -7.10 -2.63
N HIS A 52 0.59 -7.93 -2.11
CA HIS A 52 0.58 -9.37 -2.31
C HIS A 52 0.55 -10.09 -0.96
N SER A 53 -0.41 -10.99 -0.73
CA SER A 53 -0.35 -11.87 0.45
C SER A 53 0.89 -12.75 0.43
N VAL A 54 1.31 -13.22 -0.76
CA VAL A 54 2.60 -13.88 -0.98
C VAL A 54 3.60 -12.87 -1.53
N PRO A 55 4.67 -12.51 -0.79
CA PRO A 55 5.66 -11.54 -1.25
C PRO A 55 6.29 -11.90 -2.59
N ARG A 56 6.68 -10.88 -3.37
CA ARG A 56 7.39 -11.10 -4.64
C ARG A 56 8.74 -11.79 -4.45
N ALA A 57 9.38 -11.60 -3.30
CA ALA A 57 10.64 -12.24 -2.94
C ALA A 57 10.50 -13.78 -2.83
N THR A 58 9.32 -14.28 -2.43
CA THR A 58 9.03 -15.71 -2.27
C THR A 58 8.25 -16.30 -3.45
N GLY A 59 8.08 -15.55 -4.54
CA GLY A 59 7.49 -16.04 -5.79
C GLY A 59 6.07 -15.52 -6.09
N GLY A 60 5.51 -14.64 -5.26
CA GLY A 60 4.25 -13.96 -5.57
C GLY A 60 4.35 -13.10 -6.83
N LYS A 61 3.37 -13.22 -7.74
CA LYS A 61 3.38 -12.51 -9.04
C LYS A 61 2.18 -11.59 -9.26
N LEU A 62 1.09 -11.82 -8.52
CA LEU A 62 -0.16 -11.09 -8.67
C LEU A 62 -0.54 -10.45 -7.35
N ALA A 63 -0.97 -9.19 -7.42
CA ALA A 63 -1.56 -8.51 -6.29
C ALA A 63 -2.96 -9.06 -6.03
N ASP A 64 -3.32 -9.21 -4.75
CA ASP A 64 -4.61 -9.71 -4.31
C ASP A 64 -5.38 -8.70 -3.43
N ARG A 65 -4.72 -7.60 -3.03
CA ARG A 65 -5.34 -6.52 -2.27
C ARG A 65 -4.75 -5.15 -2.64
N LEU A 66 -5.45 -4.11 -2.21
CA LEU A 66 -4.96 -2.73 -2.27
C LEU A 66 -4.51 -2.26 -0.89
N LEU A 67 -3.48 -1.43 -0.87
CA LEU A 67 -3.00 -0.68 0.29
C LEU A 67 -2.69 0.77 -0.11
N HIS A 68 -2.59 1.67 0.87
CA HIS A 68 -1.91 2.95 0.62
C HIS A 68 -0.45 2.70 0.18
N GLY A 69 0.09 3.58 -0.65
CA GLY A 69 1.49 3.50 -1.12
C GLY A 69 2.52 3.43 0.02
N PRO A 70 2.45 4.30 1.04
CA PRO A 70 3.33 4.24 2.21
C PRO A 70 3.20 2.92 2.97
N CYS A 71 1.96 2.48 3.25
CA CYS A 71 1.69 1.24 3.96
C CYS A 71 2.23 0.00 3.24
N ASN A 72 2.08 -0.06 1.91
CA ASN A 72 2.66 -1.12 1.10
C ASN A 72 4.20 -1.15 1.18
N SER A 73 4.82 0.02 1.33
CA SER A 73 6.27 0.14 1.44
C SER A 73 6.77 -0.23 2.85
N GLU A 74 6.05 0.17 3.89
CA GLU A 74 6.33 -0.19 5.29
C GLU A 74 6.22 -1.70 5.54
N ARG A 75 5.19 -2.33 4.97
CA ARG A 75 4.96 -3.78 5.03
C ARG A 75 6.15 -4.57 4.50
N GLY A 76 6.73 -4.12 3.39
CA GLY A 76 7.89 -4.76 2.77
C GLY A 76 7.59 -6.17 2.26
N ASP A 77 8.22 -7.17 2.87
CA ASP A 77 8.07 -8.58 2.54
C ASP A 77 7.07 -9.32 3.46
N GLY A 78 6.31 -8.59 4.27
CA GLY A 78 5.31 -9.18 5.18
C GLY A 78 5.89 -9.74 6.48
N SER A 79 7.21 -9.74 6.69
CA SER A 79 7.83 -10.14 7.97
C SER A 79 7.34 -9.32 9.16
N ARG A 80 6.78 -8.13 8.90
CA ARG A 80 6.28 -7.16 9.88
C ARG A 80 4.75 -7.17 10.02
N ASP A 81 4.05 -8.16 9.46
CA ASP A 81 2.58 -8.20 9.50
C ASP A 81 2.02 -8.18 10.93
N HIS A 82 2.76 -8.74 11.90
CA HIS A 82 2.42 -8.71 13.33
C HIS A 82 2.59 -7.33 13.98
N LEU A 83 3.34 -6.42 13.35
CA LEU A 83 3.58 -5.05 13.82
C LEU A 83 2.62 -4.04 13.16
N ARG A 84 1.70 -4.50 12.31
CA ARG A 84 0.86 -3.60 11.50
C ARG A 84 0.07 -2.63 12.40
N PRO A 85 -0.01 -1.33 12.06
CA PRO A 85 -0.72 -0.34 12.88
C PRO A 85 -2.19 -0.69 13.14
N ALA A 86 -2.83 -1.43 12.23
CA ALA A 86 -4.21 -1.89 12.42
C ALA A 86 -4.37 -2.85 13.62
N LEU A 87 -3.31 -3.57 14.04
CA LEU A 87 -3.34 -4.43 15.23
C LEU A 87 -2.88 -3.70 16.47
N THR A 88 -1.83 -2.89 16.35
CA THR A 88 -1.19 -2.27 17.51
C THR A 88 -1.89 -0.99 17.96
N GLY A 89 -2.79 -0.43 17.15
CA GLY A 89 -3.45 0.86 17.37
C GLY A 89 -2.50 2.05 17.24
N LYS A 90 -1.20 1.81 17.01
CA LYS A 90 -0.18 2.82 16.84
C LYS A 90 -0.03 3.13 15.36
N ARG A 91 -0.86 4.04 14.86
CA ARG A 91 -0.40 4.86 13.76
C ARG A 91 0.62 5.83 14.31
N ALA A 92 1.74 6.03 13.61
CA ALA A 92 2.55 7.21 13.85
C ALA A 92 1.58 8.38 13.84
N ASN A 93 1.48 9.03 15.01
CA ASN A 93 0.67 10.19 15.28
C ASN A 93 0.54 10.99 13.98
N ARG A 94 -0.65 10.99 13.35
CA ARG A 94 -0.99 12.13 12.50
C ARG A 94 -1.12 13.23 13.51
N GLU A 95 0.04 13.82 13.86
CA GLU A 95 0.11 14.96 14.76
C GLU A 95 -1.03 15.84 14.29
N LEU A 96 -2.02 15.99 15.17
CA LEU A 96 -2.90 17.14 15.08
C LEU A 96 -1.89 18.28 15.09
N VAL A 97 -1.56 18.77 13.90
CA VAL A 97 -0.62 19.86 13.74
C VAL A 97 -1.25 20.94 14.61
N ASP A 98 -0.60 21.27 15.72
CA ASP A 98 -0.95 22.42 16.50
C ASP A 98 -0.63 23.62 15.61
N ILE A 99 -1.60 23.96 14.77
CA ILE A 99 -1.59 25.09 13.85
C ILE A 99 -1.61 26.43 14.62
N GLY A 100 -1.52 26.37 15.95
CA GLY A 100 -1.45 27.49 16.85
C GLY A 100 -2.78 28.23 16.94
N PRO A 101 -2.88 29.22 17.84
CA PRO A 101 -4.10 30.00 18.05
C PRO A 101 -4.48 30.90 16.85
N ARG A 102 -3.70 30.90 15.76
CA ARG A 102 -3.96 31.70 14.54
C ARG A 102 -4.58 30.90 13.40
N ALA A 103 -4.89 29.62 13.61
CA ALA A 103 -5.67 28.88 12.64
C ALA A 103 -7.12 29.34 12.61
N LEU A 104 -7.50 29.94 11.49
CA LEU A 104 -8.90 30.19 11.18
C LEU A 104 -9.56 28.84 10.87
N GLN A 105 -10.40 28.36 11.79
CA GLN A 105 -11.32 27.26 11.51
C GLN A 105 -12.38 27.80 10.55
N TRP A 106 -12.27 27.46 9.26
CA TRP A 106 -13.28 27.81 8.27
C TRP A 106 -14.54 26.96 8.49
N PRO A 107 -15.73 27.56 8.65
CA PRO A 107 -16.97 26.83 8.69
C PRO A 107 -17.30 26.32 7.28
N TRP A 108 -17.81 25.10 7.24
CA TRP A 108 -18.45 24.48 6.08
C TRP A 108 -19.76 25.20 5.74
#